data_AF-A0A430C158-F1
#
_entry.id   AF-A0A430C158-F1
#
_cell.length_a   1.000
_cell.length_b   1.000
_cell.length_c   1.000
_cell.angle_alpha   90.00
_cell.angle_beta   90.00
_cell.angle_gamma   90.00
#
_symmetry.space_group_name_H-M   'P 1'
#
loop_
_entity.id
_entity.type
_entity.pdbx_description
1 polymer ?
#
loop_
_entity_poly.entity_id
_entity_poly.type
_entity_poly.pdbx_seq_one_letter_code
_entity_poly.pdbx_strand_id
1 'polypeptide(L)'
;MRPMADPNTPPIGRQPSIRRMAPSVRTPWYGDIIGYRDVAGAQVGGERWTRQQITALIQRGLDPLTCQSMKVRRQSVGEEVCTPLNELPAVYEFECPVIGKGQRGAAASKIRVIAPDGQPSLVHANGWAHHPRRRPVGPMDGYYQDRILGAGGARSRPVYSTTRKAFR
;
A
#
# COMPACT_ATOMS: atom_id res chain seq x y z
N MET A 1 -5.19 3.35 22.99
CA MET A 1 -4.55 3.87 21.75
C MET A 1 -4.87 2.94 20.59
N ARG A 2 -5.62 3.47 19.60
CA ARG A 2 -5.92 3.04 18.21
C ARG A 2 -5.95 1.54 17.82
N PRO A 3 -7.11 1.01 17.39
CA PRO A 3 -7.15 -0.05 16.39
C PRO A 3 -6.96 0.57 14.99
N MET A 4 -5.73 0.55 14.46
CA MET A 4 -5.46 0.90 13.05
C MET A 4 -5.29 -0.35 12.21
N ALA A 5 -6.41 -0.84 11.68
CA ALA A 5 -6.62 -1.58 10.43
C ALA A 5 -8.11 -1.99 10.41
N ASP A 6 -8.65 -2.38 9.26
CA ASP A 6 -9.49 -3.59 9.26
C ASP A 6 -8.53 -4.74 8.96
N PRO A 7 -8.14 -5.54 9.97
CA PRO A 7 -7.15 -6.62 9.85
C PRO A 7 -7.64 -7.83 9.03
N ASN A 8 -8.88 -7.83 8.55
CA ASN A 8 -9.57 -9.07 8.20
C ASN A 8 -9.29 -9.62 6.79
N THR A 9 -8.50 -8.94 5.95
CA THR A 9 -8.03 -9.54 4.70
C THR A 9 -6.53 -9.81 4.79
N PRO A 10 -6.11 -11.09 4.88
CA PRO A 10 -4.69 -11.42 4.78
C PRO A 10 -4.14 -10.93 3.43
N PRO A 11 -2.85 -10.57 3.36
CA PRO A 11 -2.26 -10.20 2.08
C PRO A 11 -2.38 -11.36 1.11
N ILE A 12 -2.94 -11.10 -0.08
CA ILE A 12 -3.18 -12.15 -1.09
C ILE A 12 -1.90 -12.46 -1.89
N GLY A 13 -0.89 -11.62 -1.77
CA GLY A 13 0.39 -11.75 -2.43
C GLY A 13 1.22 -10.47 -2.30
N ARG A 14 2.21 -10.33 -3.19
CA ARG A 14 3.09 -9.16 -3.25
C ARG A 14 2.55 -8.10 -4.20
N GLN A 15 1.98 -8.48 -5.34
CA GLN A 15 1.38 -7.55 -6.30
C GLN A 15 0.45 -8.31 -7.25
N PRO A 16 -0.42 -7.63 -8.04
CA PRO A 16 -1.17 -8.29 -9.10
C PRO A 16 -0.22 -8.91 -10.13
N SER A 17 -0.62 -10.03 -10.73
CA SER A 17 0.18 -10.66 -11.79
C SER A 17 0.20 -9.85 -13.08
N ILE A 18 -0.92 -9.21 -13.41
CA ILE A 18 -1.03 -8.25 -14.51
C ILE A 18 -0.91 -6.84 -13.95
N ARG A 19 0.20 -6.17 -14.26
CA ARG A 19 0.43 -4.79 -13.84
C ARG A 19 -0.26 -3.84 -14.83
N ARG A 20 -1.26 -3.10 -14.37
CA ARG A 20 -1.81 -1.98 -15.13
C ARG A 20 -1.09 -0.71 -14.74
N MET A 21 -0.19 -0.25 -15.60
CA MET A 21 0.41 1.07 -15.46
C MET A 21 -0.31 2.04 -16.39
N ALA A 22 -1.10 2.94 -15.82
CA ALA A 22 -1.57 4.08 -16.57
C ALA A 22 -0.38 5.03 -16.83
N PRO A 23 -0.21 5.58 -18.05
CA PRO A 23 0.91 6.48 -18.38
C PRO A 23 1.03 7.72 -17.47
N SER A 24 -0.07 8.10 -16.80
CA SER A 24 -0.11 9.22 -15.86
C SER A 24 0.39 8.88 -14.45
N VAL A 25 0.58 7.59 -14.11
CA VAL A 25 1.09 7.17 -12.79
C VAL A 25 2.61 7.19 -12.83
N ARG A 26 3.20 8.25 -12.27
CA ARG A 26 4.65 8.49 -12.30
C ARG A 26 5.50 7.48 -11.50
N THR A 27 4.94 6.79 -10.51
CA THR A 27 5.66 5.83 -9.65
C THR A 27 4.74 4.69 -9.19
N PRO A 28 4.63 3.61 -9.97
CA PRO A 28 3.84 2.44 -9.57
C PRO A 28 4.47 1.76 -8.34
N TRP A 29 3.66 1.21 -7.43
CA TRP A 29 4.19 0.45 -6.29
C TRP A 29 4.44 -1.02 -6.66
N TYR A 30 5.24 -1.24 -7.70
CA TYR A 30 5.51 -2.55 -8.27
C TYR A 30 6.97 -2.71 -8.60
N GLY A 31 7.46 -3.94 -8.55
CA GLY A 31 8.80 -4.26 -9.02
C GLY A 31 8.89 -5.66 -9.59
N ASP A 32 10.00 -5.96 -10.24
CA ASP A 32 10.27 -7.26 -10.82
C ASP A 32 10.74 -8.23 -9.74
N ILE A 33 9.84 -9.11 -9.35
CA ILE A 33 10.11 -10.22 -8.44
C ILE A 33 10.63 -11.38 -9.30
N ILE A 34 11.78 -11.94 -8.95
CA ILE A 34 12.32 -13.13 -9.61
C ILE A 34 11.76 -14.38 -8.92
N GLY A 35 11.38 -15.40 -9.71
CA GLY A 35 10.94 -16.70 -9.16
C GLY A 35 9.58 -16.69 -8.45
N TYR A 36 8.72 -15.69 -8.70
CA TYR A 36 7.35 -15.70 -8.17
C TYR A 36 6.49 -16.77 -8.85
N ARG A 37 5.38 -17.11 -8.19
CA ARG A 37 4.28 -17.90 -8.78
C ARG A 37 3.04 -17.04 -8.91
N ASP A 38 2.29 -17.20 -9.99
CA ASP A 38 0.95 -16.62 -10.11
C ASP A 38 -0.05 -17.53 -9.38
N VAL A 39 -0.74 -16.98 -8.39
CA VAL A 39 -1.80 -17.64 -7.64
C VAL A 39 -3.01 -16.72 -7.64
N ALA A 40 -4.08 -17.14 -8.31
CA ALA A 40 -5.34 -16.39 -8.39
C ALA A 40 -5.17 -14.92 -8.85
N GLY A 41 -4.25 -14.64 -9.77
CA GLY A 41 -4.02 -13.30 -10.30
C GLY A 41 -3.09 -12.43 -9.44
N ALA A 42 -2.41 -13.02 -8.46
CA ALA A 42 -1.44 -12.36 -7.59
C ALA A 42 -0.07 -13.06 -7.67
N GLN A 43 1.01 -12.26 -7.60
CA GLN A 43 2.37 -12.76 -7.52
C GLN A 43 2.71 -13.12 -6.07
N VAL A 44 3.03 -14.39 -5.83
CA VAL A 44 3.33 -14.94 -4.50
C VAL A 44 4.74 -15.55 -4.47
N GLY A 45 5.46 -15.33 -3.37
CA GLY A 45 6.82 -15.85 -3.18
C GLY A 45 7.88 -15.10 -4.00
N GLY A 46 8.85 -15.86 -4.52
CA GLY A 46 10.01 -15.35 -5.23
C GLY A 46 11.11 -14.83 -4.30
N GLU A 47 12.13 -14.24 -4.92
CA GLU A 47 13.24 -13.62 -4.22
C GLU A 47 12.77 -12.52 -3.27
N ARG A 48 13.48 -12.35 -2.15
CA ARG A 48 13.15 -11.36 -1.10
C ARG A 48 12.95 -9.96 -1.68
N TRP A 49 13.88 -9.51 -2.52
CA TRP A 49 13.88 -8.19 -3.11
C TRP A 49 13.40 -8.21 -4.56
N THR A 50 12.82 -7.09 -5.00
CA THR A 50 12.66 -6.83 -6.43
C THR A 50 14.01 -6.44 -7.03
N ARG A 51 14.19 -6.63 -8.35
CA ARG A 51 15.39 -6.18 -9.06
C ARG A 51 15.68 -4.70 -8.82
N GLN A 52 14.64 -3.88 -8.80
CA GLN A 52 14.74 -2.44 -8.58
C GLN A 52 15.20 -2.12 -7.15
N GLN A 53 14.70 -2.84 -6.14
CA GLN A 53 15.17 -2.70 -4.76
C GLN A 53 16.65 -3.07 -4.62
N ILE A 54 17.09 -4.17 -5.27
CA ILE A 54 18.50 -4.58 -5.26
C ILE A 54 19.38 -3.48 -5.87
N THR A 55 19.03 -2.99 -7.07
CA THR A 55 19.76 -1.89 -7.71
C THR A 55 19.83 -0.65 -6.82
N ALA A 56 18.71 -0.29 -6.19
CA ALA A 56 18.64 0.87 -5.29
C ALA A 56 19.48 0.70 -4.02
N LEU A 57 19.58 -0.52 -3.48
CA LEU A 57 20.44 -0.85 -2.33
C LEU A 57 21.92 -0.74 -2.70
N ILE A 58 22.32 -1.35 -3.83
CA ILE A 58 23.70 -1.32 -4.34
C ILE A 58 24.14 0.13 -4.60
N GLN A 59 23.31 0.93 -5.26
CA GLN A 59 23.59 2.36 -5.50
C GLN A 59 23.77 3.18 -4.22
N ARG A 60 23.26 2.71 -3.08
CA ARG A 60 23.38 3.36 -1.77
C ARG A 60 24.51 2.78 -0.92
N GLY A 61 25.27 1.82 -1.45
CA GLY A 61 26.30 1.11 -0.69
C GLY A 61 25.73 0.27 0.46
N LEU A 62 24.46 -0.14 0.38
CA LEU A 62 23.82 -1.00 1.36
C LEU A 62 23.87 -2.45 0.89
N ASP A 63 24.26 -3.36 1.77
CA ASP A 63 24.27 -4.79 1.49
C ASP A 63 22.83 -5.37 1.51
N PRO A 64 22.35 -5.94 0.39
CA PRO A 64 21.01 -6.54 0.32
C PRO A 64 20.79 -7.71 1.27
N LEU A 65 21.84 -8.37 1.76
CA LEU A 65 21.71 -9.52 2.65
C LEU A 65 21.47 -9.10 4.11
N THR A 66 22.10 -8.01 4.54
CA THR A 66 22.12 -7.56 5.94
C THR A 66 21.26 -6.32 6.21
N CYS A 67 20.72 -5.67 5.18
CA CYS A 67 19.95 -4.46 5.37
C CYS A 67 18.69 -4.68 6.24
N GLN A 68 18.42 -3.72 7.11
CA GLN A 68 17.18 -3.70 7.89
C GLN A 68 15.99 -3.53 6.94
N SER A 69 14.90 -4.23 7.22
CA SER A 69 13.69 -4.18 6.43
C SER A 69 12.44 -4.08 7.29
N MET A 70 11.33 -3.75 6.64
CA MET A 70 10.01 -3.80 7.26
C MET A 70 8.99 -4.35 6.28
N LYS A 71 7.97 -5.04 6.82
CA LYS A 71 6.79 -5.43 6.05
C LYS A 71 5.92 -4.22 5.80
N VAL A 72 5.61 -3.98 4.54
CA VAL A 72 4.79 -2.87 4.07
C VAL A 72 3.56 -3.40 3.36
N ARG A 73 2.39 -3.10 3.92
CA ARG A 73 1.07 -3.42 3.40
C ARG A 73 0.49 -2.25 2.63
N ARG A 74 -0.27 -2.60 1.60
CA ARG A 74 -0.92 -1.65 0.71
C ARG A 74 -2.21 -2.26 0.18
N GLN A 75 -3.28 -1.47 0.12
CA GLN A 75 -4.45 -1.82 -0.65
C GLN A 75 -4.23 -1.50 -2.14
N SER A 76 -4.72 -2.37 -3.03
CA SER A 76 -4.75 -2.12 -4.46
C SER A 76 -5.54 -0.85 -4.77
N VAL A 77 -5.13 -0.12 -5.81
CA VAL A 77 -5.93 1.01 -6.31
C VAL A 77 -6.78 0.57 -7.51
N GLY A 78 -7.82 1.34 -7.83
CA GLY A 78 -8.79 0.95 -8.86
C GLY A 78 -8.19 0.88 -10.26
N GLU A 79 -7.08 1.58 -10.48
CA GLU A 79 -6.28 1.56 -11.70
C GLU A 79 -5.51 0.24 -11.87
N GLU A 80 -5.29 -0.49 -10.78
CA GLU A 80 -4.50 -1.72 -10.72
C GLU A 80 -5.37 -2.97 -10.80
N VAL A 81 -6.45 -2.98 -10.01
CA VAL A 81 -7.41 -4.08 -9.92
C VAL A 81 -8.81 -3.49 -9.88
N CYS A 82 -9.68 -3.96 -10.78
CA CYS A 82 -11.09 -3.59 -10.73
C CYS A 82 -11.70 -4.15 -9.44
N THR A 83 -11.97 -3.28 -8.48
CA THR A 83 -12.62 -3.67 -7.21
C THR A 83 -14.13 -3.56 -7.37
N PRO A 84 -14.90 -4.63 -7.11
CA PRO A 84 -16.36 -4.59 -7.16
C PRO A 84 -16.95 -3.54 -6.21
N LEU A 85 -18.15 -3.07 -6.56
CA LEU A 85 -18.90 -2.14 -5.71
C LEU A 85 -19.20 -2.84 -4.37
N ASN A 86 -18.87 -2.16 -3.26
CA ASN A 86 -18.99 -2.64 -1.86
C ASN A 86 -17.90 -3.60 -1.37
N GLU A 87 -16.88 -3.94 -2.17
CA GLU A 87 -15.74 -4.74 -1.71
C GLU A 87 -14.56 -3.87 -1.26
N LEU A 88 -13.78 -4.37 -0.30
CA LEU A 88 -12.51 -3.75 0.06
C LEU A 88 -11.45 -4.10 -0.99
N PRO A 89 -10.57 -3.16 -1.38
CA PRO A 89 -9.50 -3.50 -2.31
C PRO A 89 -8.57 -4.57 -1.73
N ALA A 90 -8.01 -5.39 -2.61
CA ALA A 90 -7.07 -6.44 -2.24
C ALA A 90 -5.86 -5.88 -1.49
N VAL A 91 -5.38 -6.61 -0.49
CA VAL A 91 -4.20 -6.22 0.28
C VAL A 91 -2.99 -6.97 -0.27
N TYR A 92 -1.93 -6.22 -0.56
CA TYR A 92 -0.62 -6.73 -0.93
C TYR A 92 0.40 -6.41 0.15
N GLU A 93 1.38 -7.29 0.35
CA GLU A 93 2.47 -7.10 1.32
C GLU A 93 3.82 -7.26 0.62
N PHE A 94 4.70 -6.28 0.83
CA PHE A 94 6.09 -6.34 0.41
C PHE A 94 7.00 -6.30 1.63
N GLU A 95 8.15 -6.94 1.51
CA GLU A 95 9.28 -6.58 2.34
C GLU A 95 10.01 -5.39 1.68
N CYS A 96 10.22 -4.31 2.43
CA CYS A 96 10.89 -3.12 1.93
C CYS A 96 12.12 -2.79 2.79
N PRO A 97 13.30 -2.56 2.18
CA PRO A 97 14.48 -2.13 2.92
C PRO A 97 14.28 -0.74 3.53
N VAL A 98 14.68 -0.58 4.79
CA VAL A 98 14.59 0.68 5.54
C VAL A 98 15.86 1.49 5.28
N ILE A 99 15.69 2.74 4.87
CA ILE A 99 16.79 3.68 4.59
C ILE A 99 16.80 4.88 5.54
N GLY A 100 15.91 4.89 6.54
CA GLY A 100 15.92 5.86 7.63
C GLY A 100 14.52 6.25 8.10
N LYS A 101 14.45 7.37 8.81
CA LYS A 101 13.19 8.00 9.25
C LYS A 101 12.89 9.22 8.39
N GLY A 102 11.62 9.59 8.27
CA GLY A 102 11.25 10.85 7.64
C GLY A 102 11.77 12.02 8.48
N GLN A 103 12.15 13.11 7.83
CA GLN A 103 12.99 14.13 8.47
C GLN A 103 12.23 15.34 9.03
N ARG A 104 11.02 15.66 8.53
CA ARG A 104 10.31 16.90 8.90
C ARG A 104 8.78 16.79 8.88
N GLY A 105 8.13 17.60 9.72
CA GLY A 105 6.66 17.77 9.74
C GLY A 105 5.90 16.45 9.88
N ALA A 106 4.82 16.28 9.11
CA ALA A 106 4.02 15.06 9.10
C ALA A 106 4.81 13.80 8.64
N ALA A 107 5.98 13.95 8.03
CA ALA A 107 6.86 12.84 7.66
C ALA A 107 7.75 12.37 8.82
N ALA A 108 7.93 13.13 9.90
CA ALA A 108 8.82 12.77 11.02
C ALA A 108 8.40 11.45 11.71
N SER A 109 7.11 11.15 11.70
CA SER A 109 6.55 9.90 12.25
C SER A 109 6.54 8.73 11.24
N LYS A 110 7.02 8.96 10.01
CA LYS A 110 7.05 7.97 8.94
C LYS A 110 8.44 7.35 8.82
N ILE A 111 8.47 6.11 8.35
CA ILE A 111 9.69 5.38 8.04
C ILE A 111 9.98 5.54 6.56
N ARG A 112 11.23 5.81 6.21
CA ARG A 112 11.69 5.92 4.83
C ARG A 112 12.20 4.56 4.37
N VAL A 113 11.63 4.04 3.29
CA VAL A 113 11.97 2.73 2.73
C VAL A 113 12.30 2.83 1.23
N ILE A 114 12.89 1.79 0.68
CA ILE A 114 12.96 1.57 -0.77
C ILE A 114 11.70 0.78 -1.18
N ALA A 115 10.82 1.43 -1.93
CA ALA A 115 9.60 0.83 -2.44
C ALA A 115 9.92 -0.24 -3.52
N PRO A 116 8.96 -1.09 -3.89
CA PRO A 116 9.19 -2.18 -4.85
C PRO A 116 9.71 -1.73 -6.21
N ASP A 117 9.40 -0.50 -6.63
CA ASP A 117 9.89 0.14 -7.85
C ASP A 117 11.32 0.70 -7.73
N GLY A 118 11.96 0.54 -6.57
CA GLY A 118 13.30 1.03 -6.27
C GLY A 118 13.35 2.49 -5.80
N GLN A 119 12.21 3.18 -5.76
CA GLN A 119 12.17 4.59 -5.35
C GLN A 119 12.07 4.74 -3.83
N PRO A 120 12.66 5.79 -3.24
CA PRO A 120 12.43 6.11 -1.83
C PRO A 120 10.96 6.47 -1.58
N SER A 121 10.35 5.85 -0.57
CA SER A 121 8.99 6.19 -0.15
C SER A 121 8.84 6.30 1.36
N LEU A 122 7.78 6.97 1.80
CA LEU A 122 7.45 7.21 3.19
C LEU A 122 6.26 6.34 3.60
N VAL A 123 6.49 5.48 4.58
CA VAL A 123 5.52 4.50 5.08
C VAL A 123 5.16 4.84 6.51
N HIS A 124 3.92 4.57 6.92
CA HIS A 124 3.56 4.70 8.33
C HIS A 124 4.33 3.68 9.18
N ALA A 125 4.69 4.07 10.41
CA ALA A 125 5.42 3.20 11.33
C ALA A 125 4.72 1.86 11.64
N ASN A 126 3.41 1.78 11.42
CA ASN A 126 2.62 0.56 11.55
C ASN A 126 2.67 -0.36 10.31
N GLY A 127 3.55 -0.09 9.34
CA GLY A 127 3.72 -0.93 8.16
C GLY A 127 2.73 -0.68 7.03
N TRP A 128 1.97 0.41 7.05
CA TRP A 128 1.06 0.74 5.94
C TRP A 128 1.63 1.81 5.01
N ALA A 129 1.61 1.58 3.70
CA ALA A 129 2.04 2.56 2.69
C ALA A 129 1.15 3.81 2.65
N HIS A 130 -0.12 3.66 3.00
CA HIS A 130 -1.11 4.73 3.11
C HIS A 130 -2.15 4.33 4.16
N HIS A 131 -2.99 5.26 4.61
CA HIS A 131 -4.07 4.94 5.55
C HIS A 131 -5.05 3.93 4.93
N PRO A 132 -5.17 2.70 5.46
CA PRO A 132 -5.97 1.64 4.84
C PRO A 132 -7.46 1.93 4.98
N ARG A 133 -8.22 1.71 3.90
CA ARG A 133 -9.68 1.72 3.92
C ARG A 133 -10.19 0.53 4.72
N ARG A 134 -11.22 0.75 5.54
CA ARG A 134 -11.85 -0.30 6.35
C ARG A 134 -13.37 -0.25 6.28
N ARG A 135 -14.02 -1.39 6.54
CA ARG A 135 -15.46 -1.40 6.82
C ARG A 135 -15.71 -0.92 8.27
N PRO A 136 -16.83 -0.24 8.55
CA PRO A 136 -17.25 0.03 9.92
C PRO A 136 -17.57 -1.28 10.62
N VAL A 137 -17.07 -1.47 11.85
CA VAL A 137 -17.38 -2.69 12.65
C VAL A 137 -18.77 -2.60 13.30
N GLY A 138 -19.32 -1.38 13.40
CA GLY A 138 -20.67 -1.13 13.87
C GLY A 138 -21.06 0.34 13.74
N PRO A 139 -22.32 0.69 14.06
CA PRO A 139 -22.86 2.05 13.89
C PRO A 139 -22.10 3.14 14.67
N MET A 140 -21.42 2.76 15.75
CA MET A 140 -20.74 3.66 16.69
C MET A 140 -19.21 3.69 16.53
N ASP A 141 -18.64 2.99 15.54
CA ASP A 141 -17.18 2.90 15.35
C ASP A 141 -16.56 4.22 14.85
N GLY A 142 -17.37 5.22 14.50
CA GLY A 142 -16.92 6.55 14.06
C GLY A 142 -16.28 6.58 12.67
N TYR A 143 -16.35 5.47 11.94
CA TYR A 143 -16.03 5.36 10.52
C TYR A 143 -17.34 5.22 9.74
N TYR A 144 -17.57 6.10 8.76
CA TYR A 144 -18.77 6.07 7.93
C TYR A 144 -18.42 5.68 6.50
N GLN A 145 -19.23 4.78 5.91
CA GLN A 145 -19.34 4.65 4.47
C GLN A 145 -20.39 5.66 3.99
N ASP A 146 -20.01 6.93 3.85
CA ASP A 146 -20.89 7.87 3.17
C ASP A 146 -20.76 7.68 1.65
N ARG A 147 -21.90 7.41 0.99
CA ARG A 147 -22.03 7.65 -0.44
C ARG A 147 -21.96 9.17 -0.60
N ILE A 148 -20.77 9.71 -0.88
CA ILE A 148 -20.67 11.09 -1.38
C ILE A 148 -21.27 11.08 -2.78
N LEU A 149 -22.59 11.30 -2.87
CA LEU A 149 -23.24 11.85 -4.05
C LEU A 149 -22.64 13.26 -4.21
N GLY A 150 -21.47 13.32 -4.85
CA GLY A 150 -20.89 14.59 -5.23
C GLY A 150 -21.87 15.26 -6.19
N ALA A 151 -22.28 16.47 -5.85
CA ALA A 151 -22.69 17.47 -6.82
C ALA A 151 -21.72 17.40 -8.01
N GLY A 152 -22.17 16.81 -9.12
CA GLY A 152 -21.31 16.53 -10.28
C GLY A 152 -21.49 15.15 -10.90
N GLY A 153 -22.66 14.89 -11.50
CA GLY A 153 -22.87 13.91 -12.57
C GLY A 153 -22.69 12.42 -12.24
N ALA A 154 -23.17 11.56 -13.14
CA ALA A 154 -23.19 10.08 -13.04
C ALA A 154 -21.82 9.39 -12.90
N ARG A 155 -20.73 10.14 -12.67
CA ARG A 155 -19.35 9.66 -12.52
C ARG A 155 -18.75 9.97 -11.13
N SER A 156 -19.52 10.53 -10.19
CA SER A 156 -19.05 10.77 -8.83
C SER A 156 -18.86 9.43 -8.08
N ARG A 157 -17.59 9.02 -7.94
CA ARG A 157 -17.21 7.78 -7.25
C ARG A 157 -17.34 7.99 -5.74
N PRO A 158 -17.84 7.01 -4.97
CA PRO A 158 -17.82 7.10 -3.51
C PRO A 158 -16.37 7.22 -3.02
N VAL A 159 -16.07 8.30 -2.30
CA VAL A 159 -14.76 8.50 -1.66
C VAL A 159 -14.85 7.97 -0.24
N TYR A 160 -14.16 6.86 0.01
CA TYR A 160 -14.03 6.28 1.35
C TYR A 160 -12.87 6.95 2.07
N SER A 161 -13.18 7.78 3.05
CA SER A 161 -12.19 8.45 3.88
C SER A 161 -12.01 7.71 5.20
N THR A 162 -10.77 7.44 5.57
CA THR A 162 -10.40 6.89 6.89
C THR A 162 -10.24 7.98 7.95
N THR A 163 -10.55 9.23 7.59
CA THR A 163 -10.44 10.37 8.50
C THR A 163 -11.62 10.33 9.46
N ARG A 164 -11.35 10.13 10.75
CA ARG A 164 -12.35 10.26 11.82
C ARG A 164 -13.05 11.61 11.67
N LYS A 165 -14.38 11.61 11.56
CA LYS A 165 -15.15 12.84 11.78
C LYS A 165 -14.97 13.20 13.25
N ALA A 166 -14.48 14.40 13.55
CA ALA A 166 -14.54 14.90 14.91
C ALA A 166 -16.01 15.06 15.25
N PHE A 167 -16.55 14.21 16.13
CA PHE A 167 -17.83 14.48 16.76
C PHE A 167 -17.62 15.69 17.67
N ARG A 168 -18.27 16.81 17.33
CA ARG A 168 -18.56 17.89 18.27
C ARG A 168 -19.90 17.61 18.90
#